data_AF-A0A956JAK7-F1
#
_entry.id   AF-A0A956JAK7-F1
#
_cell.length_a   1.000
_cell.length_b   1.000
_cell.length_c   1.000
_cell.angle_alpha   90.00
_cell.angle_beta   90.00
_cell.angle_gamma   90.00
#
_symmetry.space_group_name_H-M   'P 1'
#
loop_
_entity.id
_entity.type
_entity.pdbx_description
1 polymer ?
#
loop_
_entity_poly.entity_id
_entity_poly.type
_entity_poly.pdbx_seq_one_letter_code
_entity_poly.pdbx_strand_id
1 'polypeptide(L)'
;MQPVTIAVSNALPVPMDRDLVDLGDLRAELERVALQAHEARLLGVPLSIAVTDPRFDSLSSFHRDLRDALFVELPQDLRRWVERSMAQAGPDAALGFVDALAELARDAGPGHDPAAPEQRALAELLVFEALRLRLLLAVWGSEDFERLGGEESDIDAIAWQEVSRLLDHPELDDEQVRPGVLLVAAGHVSVAREAAERAAELRRSSDDLREELQMRARLRAALRELRLPESVLLTNALSSLLGEPRLELPDLQRNHPMALEGMSRQAMDQRVSRGRRALGRAPDAWPRRRSPALFDMLRPAT
;
A
#
# COMPACT_ATOMS: atom_id res chain seq x y z
N MET A 1 -24.27 18.58 7.21
CA MET A 1 -23.34 17.67 6.52
C MET A 1 -21.99 18.35 6.40
N GLN A 2 -21.01 17.99 7.23
CA GLN A 2 -19.62 18.36 6.96
C GLN A 2 -19.09 17.46 5.83
N PRO A 3 -18.36 18.00 4.85
CA PRO A 3 -17.67 17.20 3.85
C PRO A 3 -16.78 16.14 4.48
N VAL A 4 -16.73 14.94 3.88
CA VAL A 4 -15.82 13.82 4.22
C VAL A 4 -14.38 14.30 4.43
N THR A 5 -13.96 15.29 3.64
CA THR A 5 -12.64 15.91 3.70
C THR A 5 -12.38 16.80 4.90
N ILE A 6 -13.38 17.45 5.49
CA ILE A 6 -13.14 18.25 6.70
C ILE A 6 -12.81 17.32 7.87
N ALA A 7 -13.49 16.18 7.98
CA ALA A 7 -13.21 15.17 9.00
C ALA A 7 -11.81 14.54 8.83
N VAL A 8 -11.47 14.11 7.61
CA VAL A 8 -10.17 13.48 7.32
C VAL A 8 -9.02 14.51 7.37
N SER A 9 -9.22 15.73 6.87
CA SER A 9 -8.18 16.78 6.89
C SER A 9 -7.92 17.33 8.28
N ASN A 10 -8.93 17.37 9.16
CA ASN A 10 -8.75 17.75 10.56
C ASN A 10 -7.96 16.69 11.36
N ALA A 11 -7.94 15.45 10.88
CA ALA A 11 -7.17 14.37 11.48
C ALA A 11 -5.71 14.32 10.96
N LEU A 12 -5.39 14.96 9.82
CA LEU A 12 -4.02 14.98 9.29
C LEU A 12 -3.06 15.77 10.22
N PRO A 13 -1.95 15.16 10.67
CA PRO A 13 -1.04 15.80 11.62
C PRO A 13 -0.04 16.76 10.94
N VAL A 14 -0.47 17.78 10.18
CA VAL A 14 0.47 18.80 9.66
C VAL A 14 -0.19 20.17 9.38
N PRO A 15 0.45 21.30 9.76
CA PRO A 15 0.17 22.61 9.18
C PRO A 15 0.88 22.70 7.81
N MET A 16 0.24 22.19 6.76
CA MET A 16 0.66 22.51 5.39
C MET A 16 0.25 23.95 5.08
N ASP A 17 1.14 24.73 4.48
CA ASP A 17 0.77 26.01 3.88
C ASP A 17 -0.31 25.69 2.83
N ARG A 18 -1.54 26.11 3.10
CA ARG A 18 -2.76 25.64 2.40
C ARG A 18 -2.79 25.99 0.91
N ASP A 19 -1.81 26.77 0.44
CA ASP A 19 -1.72 27.32 -0.91
C ASP A 19 -0.92 26.43 -1.90
N LEU A 20 -0.33 25.31 -1.47
CA LEU A 20 0.54 24.47 -2.32
C LEU A 20 -0.10 23.20 -2.88
N VAL A 21 -1.32 22.82 -2.47
CA VAL A 21 -2.00 21.61 -2.92
C VAL A 21 -3.45 21.93 -3.28
N ASP A 22 -3.88 21.60 -4.51
CA ASP A 22 -5.30 21.64 -4.86
C ASP A 22 -6.03 20.52 -4.11
N LEU A 23 -6.63 20.89 -2.98
CA LEU A 23 -7.41 19.99 -2.15
C LEU A 23 -8.79 19.66 -2.78
N GLY A 24 -9.20 20.36 -3.84
CA GLY A 24 -10.47 20.15 -4.53
C GLY A 24 -10.48 18.85 -5.33
N ASP A 25 -9.40 18.58 -6.08
CA ASP A 25 -9.26 17.33 -6.83
C ASP A 25 -9.13 16.13 -5.90
N LEU A 26 -8.27 16.23 -4.88
CA LEU A 26 -8.13 15.21 -3.84
C LEU A 26 -9.47 14.93 -3.15
N ARG A 27 -10.25 15.98 -2.87
CA ARG A 27 -11.58 15.84 -2.30
C ARG A 27 -12.51 15.05 -3.20
N ALA A 28 -12.59 15.41 -4.47
CA ALA A 28 -13.48 14.74 -5.41
C ALA A 28 -13.08 13.27 -5.60
N GLU A 29 -11.79 12.96 -5.56
CA GLU A 29 -11.28 11.59 -5.58
C GLU A 29 -11.69 10.80 -4.33
N LEU A 30 -11.43 11.34 -3.14
CA LEU A 30 -11.81 10.69 -1.88
C LEU A 30 -13.32 10.48 -1.75
N GLU A 31 -14.15 11.38 -2.28
CA GLU A 31 -15.61 11.21 -2.32
C GLU A 31 -16.01 10.02 -3.21
N ARG A 32 -15.37 9.80 -4.36
CA ARG A 32 -15.61 8.62 -5.22
C ARG A 32 -15.14 7.32 -4.56
N VAL A 33 -13.95 7.35 -3.95
CA VAL A 33 -13.39 6.23 -3.18
C VAL A 33 -14.32 5.85 -2.03
N ALA A 34 -14.79 6.83 -1.26
CA ALA A 34 -15.74 6.61 -0.16
C ALA A 34 -17.05 5.96 -0.63
N LEU A 35 -17.59 6.42 -1.76
CA LEU A 35 -18.82 5.85 -2.33
C LEU A 35 -18.64 4.38 -2.71
N GLN A 36 -17.53 4.04 -3.39
CA GLN A 36 -17.27 2.65 -3.77
C GLN A 36 -16.92 1.76 -2.59
N ALA A 37 -16.21 2.27 -1.58
CA ALA A 37 -15.98 1.54 -0.32
C ALA A 37 -17.31 1.20 0.36
N HIS A 38 -18.23 2.18 0.40
CA HIS A 38 -19.57 1.97 0.93
C HIS A 38 -20.38 0.96 0.10
N GLU A 39 -20.32 1.05 -1.23
CA GLU A 39 -20.98 0.09 -2.13
C GLU A 39 -20.46 -1.34 -1.93
N ALA A 40 -19.14 -1.54 -1.86
CA ALA A 40 -18.53 -2.84 -1.60
C ALA A 40 -19.03 -3.43 -0.28
N ARG A 41 -19.11 -2.60 0.77
CA ARG A 41 -19.66 -2.99 2.07
C ARG A 41 -21.13 -3.40 1.99
N LEU A 42 -21.98 -2.64 1.27
CA LEU A 42 -23.39 -3.00 1.06
C LEU A 42 -23.56 -4.34 0.33
N LEU A 43 -22.64 -4.64 -0.59
CA LEU A 43 -22.59 -5.91 -1.31
C LEU A 43 -21.94 -7.05 -0.50
N GLY A 44 -21.45 -6.78 0.71
CA GLY A 44 -20.76 -7.76 1.55
C GLY A 44 -19.41 -8.22 0.97
N VAL A 45 -18.79 -7.41 0.12
CA VAL A 45 -17.48 -7.70 -0.48
C VAL A 45 -16.38 -7.23 0.48
N PRO A 46 -15.48 -8.12 0.94
CA PRO A 46 -14.31 -7.76 1.74
C PRO A 46 -13.45 -6.69 1.06
N LEU A 47 -12.88 -5.73 1.81
CA LEU A 47 -12.00 -4.71 1.21
C LEU A 47 -10.79 -5.33 0.50
N SER A 48 -10.21 -6.41 1.05
CA SER A 48 -9.10 -7.14 0.41
C SER A 48 -9.42 -7.68 -0.99
N ILE A 49 -10.71 -7.83 -1.32
CA ILE A 49 -11.18 -8.21 -2.65
C ILE A 49 -11.61 -6.97 -3.43
N ALA A 50 -12.36 -6.07 -2.81
CA ALA A 50 -12.91 -4.88 -3.47
C ALA A 50 -11.83 -3.99 -4.11
N VAL A 51 -10.67 -3.84 -3.47
CA VAL A 51 -9.55 -3.03 -3.98
C VAL A 51 -8.88 -3.60 -5.23
N THR A 52 -9.21 -4.83 -5.63
CA THR A 52 -8.73 -5.44 -6.90
C THR A 52 -9.86 -5.73 -7.88
N ASP A 53 -11.11 -5.47 -7.49
CA ASP A 53 -12.28 -5.77 -8.29
C ASP A 53 -12.54 -4.64 -9.30
N PRO A 54 -12.63 -4.94 -10.62
CA PRO A 54 -12.86 -3.93 -11.66
C PRO A 54 -14.20 -3.20 -11.54
N ARG A 55 -15.14 -3.70 -10.73
CA ARG A 55 -16.39 -2.99 -10.41
C ARG A 55 -16.16 -1.72 -9.58
N PHE A 56 -15.07 -1.66 -8.82
CA PHE A 56 -14.71 -0.54 -7.96
C PHE A 56 -13.41 0.12 -8.45
N ASP A 57 -13.48 0.75 -9.63
CA ASP A 57 -12.32 1.32 -10.34
C ASP A 57 -11.55 2.37 -9.52
N SER A 58 -12.25 3.22 -8.79
CA SER A 58 -11.68 4.29 -7.97
C SER A 58 -11.00 3.71 -6.73
N LEU A 59 -11.57 2.67 -6.11
CA LEU A 59 -10.89 1.92 -5.04
C LEU A 59 -9.62 1.26 -5.57
N SER A 60 -9.71 0.59 -6.72
CA SER A 60 -8.57 -0.14 -7.26
C SER A 60 -7.44 0.77 -7.73
N SER A 61 -7.78 1.95 -8.28
CA SER A 61 -6.79 2.99 -8.57
C SER A 61 -6.15 3.48 -7.28
N PHE A 62 -6.95 3.93 -6.31
CA PHE A 62 -6.46 4.48 -5.04
C PHE A 62 -5.51 3.51 -4.31
N HIS A 63 -5.91 2.25 -4.16
CA HIS A 63 -5.10 1.21 -3.53
C HIS A 63 -3.74 1.00 -4.21
N ARG A 64 -3.74 1.02 -5.55
CA ARG A 64 -2.53 0.83 -6.36
C ARG A 64 -1.66 2.09 -6.39
N ASP A 65 -2.27 3.26 -6.45
CA ASP A 65 -1.59 4.56 -6.43
C ASP A 65 -0.90 4.78 -5.08
N LEU A 66 -1.52 4.39 -3.96
CA LEU A 66 -0.86 4.38 -2.65
C LEU A 66 0.37 3.47 -2.64
N ARG A 67 0.27 2.29 -3.24
CA ARG A 67 1.41 1.37 -3.39
C ARG A 67 2.50 1.97 -4.27
N ASP A 68 2.15 2.57 -5.41
CA ASP A 68 3.12 3.16 -6.32
C ASP A 68 3.80 4.40 -5.74
N ALA A 69 3.08 5.19 -4.95
CA ALA A 69 3.59 6.34 -4.21
C ALA A 69 4.76 5.96 -3.30
N LEU A 70 4.80 4.73 -2.76
CA LEU A 70 5.95 4.26 -1.98
C LEU A 70 7.26 4.26 -2.78
N PHE A 71 7.21 4.08 -4.11
CA PHE A 71 8.37 3.92 -4.97
C PHE A 71 8.69 5.15 -5.83
N VAL A 72 7.88 6.21 -5.72
CA VAL A 72 8.17 7.50 -6.37
C VAL A 72 9.41 8.13 -5.73
N GLU A 73 10.36 8.52 -6.57
CA GLU A 73 11.54 9.27 -6.16
C GLU A 73 11.13 10.64 -5.60
N LEU A 74 11.51 10.93 -4.35
CA LEU A 74 11.12 12.18 -3.70
C LEU A 74 11.98 13.36 -4.18
N PRO A 75 11.36 14.45 -4.68
CA PRO A 75 12.05 15.72 -4.87
C PRO A 75 12.75 16.17 -3.59
N GLN A 76 13.87 16.88 -3.71
CA GLN A 76 14.72 17.24 -2.57
C GLN A 76 13.96 17.98 -1.46
N ASP A 77 13.05 18.89 -1.83
CA ASP A 77 12.27 19.67 -0.87
C ASP A 77 11.26 18.80 -0.10
N LEU A 78 10.56 17.91 -0.82
CA LEU A 78 9.64 16.95 -0.22
C LEU A 78 10.39 15.96 0.68
N ARG A 79 11.55 15.47 0.25
CA ARG A 79 12.39 14.60 1.07
C ARG A 79 12.77 15.26 2.40
N ARG A 80 13.26 16.51 2.38
CA ARG A 80 13.60 17.26 3.61
C ARG A 80 12.38 17.50 4.50
N TRP A 81 11.21 17.66 3.90
CA TRP A 81 9.97 17.75 4.65
C TRP A 81 9.63 16.41 5.32
N VAL A 82 9.65 15.29 4.59
CA VAL A 82 9.39 13.95 5.14
C VAL A 82 10.39 13.62 6.26
N GLU A 83 11.69 13.85 6.05
CA GLU A 83 12.72 13.60 7.07
C GLU A 83 12.44 14.39 8.37
N ARG A 84 12.02 15.66 8.24
CA ARG A 84 11.65 16.49 9.39
C ARG A 84 10.37 16.00 10.05
N SER A 85 9.34 15.67 9.26
CA SER A 85 8.08 15.14 9.77
C SER A 85 8.30 13.83 10.51
N MET A 86 9.12 12.91 9.99
CA MET A 86 9.48 11.67 10.68
C MET A 86 10.31 11.89 11.95
N ALA A 87 11.17 12.90 11.98
CA ALA A 87 11.95 13.24 13.17
C ALA A 87 11.11 13.92 14.26
N GLN A 88 10.05 14.62 13.87
CA GLN A 88 9.16 15.36 14.78
C GLN A 88 7.94 14.55 15.22
N ALA A 89 7.37 13.77 14.30
CA ALA A 89 6.31 12.82 14.57
C ALA A 89 6.95 11.61 15.27
N GLY A 90 6.80 11.56 16.59
CA GLY A 90 7.02 10.31 17.31
C GLY A 90 6.10 9.20 16.75
N PRO A 91 6.41 7.92 17.00
CA PRO A 91 5.56 6.79 16.62
C PRO A 91 4.08 7.03 16.98
N ASP A 92 3.85 7.71 18.10
CA ASP A 92 2.54 8.01 18.68
C ASP A 92 1.66 8.90 17.80
N ALA A 93 2.22 9.80 16.97
CA ALA A 93 1.41 10.71 16.15
C ALA A 93 0.73 9.99 14.97
N ALA A 94 1.46 9.08 14.31
CA ALA A 94 0.88 8.25 13.25
C ALA A 94 -0.14 7.25 13.81
N LEU A 95 0.13 6.69 15.00
CA LEU A 95 -0.79 5.81 15.69
C LEU A 95 -2.06 6.54 16.15
N GLY A 96 -1.94 7.76 16.66
CA GLY A 96 -3.09 8.60 17.03
C GLY A 96 -4.00 8.95 15.85
N PHE A 97 -3.45 9.11 14.64
CA PHE A 97 -4.26 9.27 13.43
C PHE A 97 -5.06 8.00 13.10
N VAL A 98 -4.43 6.83 13.20
CA VAL A 98 -5.11 5.54 13.00
C VAL A 98 -6.19 5.33 14.07
N ASP A 99 -5.93 5.70 15.32
CA ASP A 99 -6.90 5.65 16.42
C ASP A 99 -8.14 6.50 16.09
N ALA A 100 -7.96 7.75 15.67
CA ALA A 100 -9.05 8.64 15.30
C ALA A 100 -9.87 8.11 14.10
N LEU A 101 -9.22 7.51 13.11
CA LEU A 101 -9.92 6.86 12.00
C LEU A 101 -10.68 5.61 12.44
N ALA A 102 -10.12 4.81 13.35
CA ALA A 102 -10.80 3.63 13.89
C ALA A 102 -12.03 4.02 14.72
N GLU A 103 -11.96 5.09 15.51
CA GLU A 103 -13.13 5.66 16.21
C GLU A 103 -14.22 6.11 15.23
N LEU A 104 -13.83 6.82 14.16
CA LEU A 104 -14.76 7.27 13.12
C LEU A 104 -15.41 6.09 12.37
N ALA A 105 -14.65 5.04 12.05
CA ALA A 105 -15.16 3.84 11.39
C ALA A 105 -16.20 3.10 12.26
N ARG A 106 -15.95 3.04 13.57
CA ARG A 106 -16.84 2.42 14.56
C ARG A 106 -18.06 3.26 14.91
N ASP A 107 -18.03 4.57 14.63
CA ASP A 107 -19.06 5.53 15.06
C ASP A 107 -19.15 5.65 16.59
N ALA A 108 -18.00 5.54 17.27
CA ALA A 108 -17.89 5.40 18.73
C ALA A 108 -17.61 6.74 19.47
N GLY A 109 -17.69 7.88 18.79
CA GLY A 109 -17.35 9.19 19.37
C GLY A 109 -18.42 9.71 20.34
N PRO A 110 -18.09 10.05 21.61
CA PRO A 110 -19.07 10.61 22.53
C PRO A 110 -19.58 11.98 22.04
N GLY A 111 -20.90 12.15 21.99
CA GLY A 111 -21.56 13.45 21.76
C GLY A 111 -21.51 14.00 20.33
N HIS A 112 -21.14 13.20 19.33
CA HIS A 112 -21.13 13.61 17.92
C HIS A 112 -22.34 13.03 17.16
N ASP A 113 -22.82 13.76 16.15
CA ASP A 113 -23.77 13.21 15.19
C ASP A 113 -23.15 11.99 14.50
N PRO A 114 -23.93 10.91 14.25
CA PRO A 114 -23.39 9.71 13.62
C PRO A 114 -22.77 10.05 12.27
N ALA A 115 -21.58 9.51 12.01
CA ALA A 115 -20.88 9.77 10.76
C ALA A 115 -21.68 9.23 9.57
N ALA A 116 -21.61 9.95 8.44
CA ALA A 116 -22.28 9.48 7.22
C ALA A 116 -21.72 8.09 6.81
N PRO A 117 -22.54 7.18 6.25
CA PRO A 117 -22.09 5.82 5.93
C PRO A 117 -20.84 5.77 5.04
N GLU A 118 -20.71 6.72 4.12
CA GLU A 118 -19.54 6.87 3.24
C GLU A 118 -18.31 7.37 3.99
N GLN A 119 -18.47 8.24 4.99
CA GLN A 119 -17.37 8.68 5.85
C GLN A 119 -16.81 7.52 6.67
N ARG A 120 -17.71 6.67 7.19
CA ARG A 120 -17.31 5.47 7.93
C ARG A 120 -16.59 4.47 7.04
N ALA A 121 -17.12 4.23 5.82
CA ALA A 121 -16.50 3.35 4.85
C ALA A 121 -15.12 3.86 4.39
N LEU A 122 -14.96 5.18 4.22
CA LEU A 122 -13.66 5.76 3.94
C LEU A 122 -12.69 5.62 5.12
N ALA A 123 -13.14 5.87 6.35
CA ALA A 123 -12.30 5.70 7.53
C ALA A 123 -11.82 4.26 7.68
N GLU A 124 -12.71 3.29 7.48
CA GLU A 124 -12.42 1.85 7.45
C GLU A 124 -11.38 1.51 6.37
N LEU A 125 -11.55 2.03 5.15
CA LEU A 125 -10.56 1.88 4.06
C LEU A 125 -9.20 2.48 4.44
N LEU A 126 -9.16 3.67 5.03
CA LEU A 126 -7.90 4.32 5.39
C LEU A 126 -7.16 3.58 6.51
N VAL A 127 -7.88 2.99 7.48
CA VAL A 127 -7.29 2.10 8.49
C VAL A 127 -6.72 0.83 7.82
N PHE A 128 -7.47 0.24 6.89
CA PHE A 128 -7.00 -0.89 6.07
C PHE A 128 -5.71 -0.57 5.31
N GLU A 129 -5.69 0.53 4.54
CA GLU A 129 -4.50 0.93 3.77
C GLU A 129 -3.32 1.29 4.68
N ALA A 130 -3.55 1.94 5.82
CA ALA A 130 -2.49 2.26 6.77
C ALA A 130 -1.82 0.99 7.33
N LEU A 131 -2.62 0.00 7.75
CA LEU A 131 -2.09 -1.28 8.21
C LEU A 131 -1.38 -2.01 7.07
N ARG A 132 -2.02 -2.11 5.91
CA ARG A 132 -1.47 -2.77 4.72
C ARG A 132 -0.10 -2.21 4.35
N LEU A 133 0.03 -0.89 4.18
CA LEU A 133 1.30 -0.24 3.83
C LEU A 133 2.38 -0.51 4.89
N ARG A 134 2.00 -0.52 6.19
CA ARG A 134 2.91 -0.88 7.29
C ARG A 134 3.44 -2.31 7.16
N LEU A 135 2.56 -3.26 6.86
CA LEU A 135 2.92 -4.66 6.67
C LEU A 135 3.77 -4.85 5.41
N LEU A 136 3.43 -4.19 4.30
CA LEU A 136 4.21 -4.20 3.06
C LEU A 136 5.63 -3.68 3.28
N LEU A 137 5.79 -2.56 3.99
CA LEU A 137 7.11 -2.01 4.35
C LEU A 137 7.94 -3.02 5.15
N ALA A 138 7.32 -3.81 6.02
CA ALA A 138 8.01 -4.83 6.78
C ALA A 138 8.40 -6.05 5.94
N VAL A 139 7.47 -6.61 5.16
CA VAL A 139 7.74 -7.82 4.37
C VAL A 139 8.69 -7.55 3.20
N TRP A 140 8.60 -6.38 2.56
CA TRP A 140 9.50 -6.00 1.47
C TRP A 140 10.89 -5.55 1.93
N GLY A 141 11.10 -5.40 3.25
CA GLY A 141 12.43 -5.20 3.83
C GLY A 141 13.35 -6.42 3.64
N SER A 142 12.79 -7.59 3.31
CA SER A 142 13.54 -8.81 3.01
C SER A 142 12.92 -9.57 1.83
N GLU A 143 13.57 -10.65 1.40
CA GLU A 143 13.01 -11.58 0.41
C GLU A 143 12.22 -12.73 1.07
N ASP A 144 12.20 -12.82 2.40
CA ASP A 144 11.83 -14.05 3.09
C ASP A 144 10.36 -14.40 2.93
N PHE A 145 9.48 -13.41 3.01
CA PHE A 145 8.04 -13.63 2.79
C PHE A 145 7.76 -14.16 1.37
N GLU A 146 8.38 -13.57 0.35
CA GLU A 146 8.21 -13.99 -1.05
C GLU A 146 8.87 -15.34 -1.34
N ARG A 147 10.00 -15.65 -0.68
CA ARG A 147 10.66 -16.97 -0.77
C ARG A 147 9.79 -18.10 -0.25
N LEU A 148 8.88 -17.78 0.66
CA LEU A 148 7.87 -18.70 1.19
C LEU A 148 6.60 -18.74 0.32
N GLY A 149 6.59 -18.05 -0.83
CA GLY A 149 5.46 -17.98 -1.73
C GLY A 149 4.43 -16.92 -1.35
N GLY A 150 4.73 -16.05 -0.37
CA GLY A 150 3.87 -14.93 0.00
C GLY A 150 3.68 -13.93 -1.14
N GLU A 151 2.45 -13.45 -1.30
CA GLU A 151 2.03 -12.46 -2.31
C GLU A 151 1.48 -11.19 -1.65
N GLU A 152 1.39 -10.10 -2.43
CA GLU A 152 0.84 -8.83 -1.96
C GLU A 152 -0.64 -8.98 -1.53
N SER A 153 -1.40 -9.81 -2.24
CA SER A 153 -2.78 -10.17 -1.90
C SER A 153 -2.93 -10.88 -0.55
N ASP A 154 -1.92 -11.62 -0.10
CA ASP A 154 -1.92 -12.23 1.24
C ASP A 154 -1.85 -11.14 2.32
N ILE A 155 -1.09 -10.07 2.06
CA ILE A 155 -0.98 -8.92 2.97
C ILE A 155 -2.31 -8.14 3.01
N ASP A 156 -2.99 -8.01 1.86
CA ASP A 156 -4.33 -7.43 1.81
C ASP A 156 -5.33 -8.26 2.64
N ALA A 157 -5.29 -9.59 2.51
CA ALA A 157 -6.15 -10.49 3.27
C ALA A 157 -5.88 -10.39 4.78
N ILE A 158 -4.61 -10.38 5.19
CA ILE A 158 -4.22 -10.22 6.61
C ILE A 158 -4.67 -8.85 7.13
N ALA A 159 -4.39 -7.78 6.40
CA ALA A 159 -4.76 -6.42 6.82
C ALA A 159 -6.27 -6.30 7.02
N TRP A 160 -7.06 -6.78 6.05
CA TRP A 160 -8.52 -6.75 6.16
C TRP A 160 -9.03 -7.61 7.32
N GLN A 161 -8.45 -8.80 7.53
CA GLN A 161 -8.84 -9.66 8.63
C GLN A 161 -8.63 -9.00 9.98
N GLU A 162 -7.49 -8.33 10.20
CA GLU A 162 -7.24 -7.63 11.47
C GLU A 162 -8.12 -6.39 11.63
N VAL A 163 -8.33 -5.61 10.57
CA VAL A 163 -9.25 -4.46 10.61
C VAL A 163 -10.67 -4.90 10.93
N SER A 164 -11.17 -5.95 10.27
CA SER A 164 -12.52 -6.48 10.53
C SER A 164 -12.67 -6.92 11.98
N ARG A 165 -11.69 -7.66 12.51
CA ARG A 165 -11.70 -8.05 13.93
C ARG A 165 -11.71 -6.83 14.84
N LEU A 166 -10.84 -5.86 14.57
CA LEU A 166 -10.72 -4.65 15.39
C LEU A 166 -12.04 -3.87 15.41
N LEU A 167 -12.67 -3.65 14.26
CA LEU A 167 -13.91 -2.87 14.17
C LEU A 167 -15.11 -3.56 14.85
N ASP A 168 -15.07 -4.88 15.03
CA ASP A 168 -16.12 -5.66 15.68
C ASP A 168 -15.93 -5.83 17.21
N HIS A 169 -14.83 -5.33 17.80
CA HIS A 169 -14.53 -5.53 19.23
C HIS A 169 -14.96 -4.34 20.12
N PRO A 170 -15.90 -4.54 21.08
CA PRO A 170 -16.35 -3.48 21.99
C PRO A 170 -15.31 -3.11 23.06
N GLU A 171 -14.31 -3.96 23.30
CA GLU A 171 -13.22 -3.72 24.27
C GLU A 171 -12.31 -2.56 23.87
N LEU A 172 -12.40 -2.09 22.61
CA LEU A 172 -11.68 -0.92 22.10
C LEU A 172 -12.34 0.42 22.45
N ASP A 173 -13.47 0.40 23.16
CA ASP A 173 -14.10 1.60 23.75
C ASP A 173 -13.42 2.02 25.07
N ASP A 174 -12.48 1.21 25.58
CA ASP A 174 -11.66 1.58 26.74
C ASP A 174 -10.61 2.63 26.35
N GLU A 175 -10.64 3.80 27.01
CA GLU A 175 -9.71 4.92 26.80
C GLU A 175 -8.22 4.56 27.02
N GLN A 176 -7.93 3.45 27.71
CA GLN A 176 -6.57 2.95 27.92
C GLN A 176 -6.05 2.13 26.74
N VAL A 177 -6.95 1.65 25.87
CA VAL A 177 -6.58 0.91 24.69
C VAL A 177 -6.08 1.86 23.62
N ARG A 178 -5.06 1.43 22.87
CA ARG A 178 -4.51 2.14 21.70
C ARG A 178 -4.76 1.27 20.47
N PRO A 179 -5.92 1.40 19.81
CA PRO A 179 -6.34 0.52 18.72
C PRO A 179 -5.29 0.37 17.60
N GLY A 180 -4.62 1.45 17.20
CA GLY A 180 -3.60 1.48 16.17
C GLY A 180 -2.36 0.67 16.55
N VAL A 181 -1.93 0.70 17.82
CA VAL A 181 -0.80 -0.12 18.29
C VAL A 181 -1.17 -1.60 18.25
N LEU A 182 -2.36 -1.94 18.76
CA LEU A 182 -2.86 -3.31 18.75
C LEU A 182 -3.02 -3.83 17.32
N LEU A 183 -3.57 -3.02 16.42
CA LEU A 183 -3.79 -3.37 15.03
C LEU A 183 -2.47 -3.69 14.31
N VAL A 184 -1.47 -2.83 14.46
CA VAL A 184 -0.14 -3.04 13.87
C VAL A 184 0.52 -4.29 14.46
N ALA A 185 0.48 -4.45 15.79
CA ALA A 185 1.05 -5.62 16.45
C ALA A 185 0.37 -6.93 16.00
N ALA A 186 -0.96 -6.96 15.96
CA ALA A 186 -1.75 -8.10 15.49
C ALA A 186 -1.42 -8.44 14.03
N GLY A 187 -1.33 -7.44 13.16
CA GLY A 187 -0.93 -7.63 11.76
C GLY A 187 0.44 -8.28 11.62
N HIS A 188 1.45 -7.81 12.37
CA HIS A 188 2.78 -8.43 12.36
C HIS A 188 2.78 -9.87 12.87
N VAL A 189 2.01 -10.16 13.93
CA VAL A 189 1.85 -11.53 14.44
C VAL A 189 1.20 -12.43 13.40
N SER A 190 0.17 -11.96 12.71
CA SER A 190 -0.51 -12.71 11.65
C SER A 190 0.40 -12.99 10.45
N VAL A 191 1.19 -12.00 10.01
CA VAL A 191 2.22 -12.22 8.97
C VAL A 191 3.26 -13.26 9.42
N ALA A 192 3.75 -13.18 10.65
CA ALA A 192 4.72 -14.13 11.17
C ALA A 192 4.16 -15.56 11.27
N ARG A 193 2.89 -15.69 11.67
CA ARG A 193 2.19 -16.98 11.70
C ARG A 193 2.04 -17.56 10.29
N GLU A 194 1.55 -16.78 9.34
CA GLU A 194 1.39 -17.19 7.93
C GLU A 194 2.74 -17.65 7.35
N ALA A 195 3.81 -16.88 7.59
CA ALA A 195 5.15 -17.25 7.15
C ALA A 195 5.63 -18.58 7.78
N ALA A 196 5.36 -18.80 9.07
CA ALA A 196 5.72 -20.04 9.76
C ALA A 196 4.96 -21.26 9.20
N GLU A 197 3.68 -21.09 8.89
CA GLU A 197 2.84 -22.12 8.27
C GLU A 197 3.37 -22.47 6.87
N ARG A 198 3.62 -21.47 6.02
CA ARG A 198 4.20 -21.67 4.68
C ARG A 198 5.59 -22.30 4.73
N ALA A 199 6.44 -21.92 5.68
CA ALA A 199 7.74 -22.55 5.86
C ALA A 199 7.62 -24.03 6.27
N ALA A 200 6.58 -24.42 7.01
CA ALA A 200 6.31 -25.81 7.34
C ALA A 200 5.77 -26.62 6.15
N GLU A 201 5.04 -26.00 5.23
CA GLU A 201 4.57 -26.61 4.00
C GLU A 201 5.68 -26.75 2.96
N LEU A 202 6.48 -25.69 2.76
CA LEU A 202 7.57 -25.66 1.80
C LEU A 202 8.69 -26.66 2.15
N ARG A 203 8.87 -27.00 3.42
CA ARG A 203 9.78 -28.10 3.83
C ARG A 203 9.38 -29.47 3.28
N ARG A 204 8.11 -29.65 2.86
CA ARG A 204 7.57 -30.88 2.29
C ARG A 204 7.41 -30.81 0.77
N SER A 205 7.74 -29.68 0.13
CA SER A 205 7.62 -29.51 -1.31
C SER A 205 8.88 -29.97 -2.07
N SER A 206 8.80 -30.00 -3.41
CA SER A 206 9.95 -30.30 -4.27
C SER A 206 11.03 -29.22 -4.19
N ASP A 207 12.26 -29.60 -4.54
CA ASP A 207 13.41 -28.69 -4.65
C ASP A 207 13.18 -27.65 -5.76
N ASP A 208 12.62 -28.07 -6.90
CA ASP A 208 12.29 -27.20 -8.03
C ASP A 208 11.37 -26.04 -7.63
N LEU A 209 10.32 -26.31 -6.84
CA LEU A 209 9.41 -25.25 -6.37
C LEU A 209 10.14 -24.25 -5.47
N ARG A 210 11.03 -24.74 -4.59
CA ARG A 210 11.81 -23.88 -3.69
C ARG A 210 12.76 -22.98 -4.46
N GLU A 211 13.42 -23.51 -5.48
CA GLU A 211 14.28 -22.73 -6.37
C GLU A 211 13.50 -21.69 -7.18
N GLU A 212 12.32 -22.05 -7.68
CA GLU A 212 11.43 -21.14 -8.40
C GLU A 212 10.99 -19.97 -7.51
N LEU A 213 10.51 -20.24 -6.30
CA LEU A 213 10.12 -19.20 -5.35
C LEU A 213 11.30 -18.32 -4.95
N GLN A 214 12.48 -18.91 -4.74
CA GLN A 214 13.68 -18.14 -4.44
C GLN A 214 14.09 -17.21 -5.60
N MET A 215 14.00 -17.69 -6.84
CA MET A 215 14.26 -16.87 -8.03
C MET A 215 13.24 -15.73 -8.12
N ARG A 216 11.94 -16.01 -7.94
CA ARG A 216 10.87 -15.01 -7.99
C ARG A 216 11.07 -13.93 -6.93
N ALA A 217 11.35 -14.32 -5.69
CA ALA A 217 11.61 -13.39 -4.59
C ALA A 217 12.80 -12.46 -4.88
N ARG A 218 13.92 -13.02 -5.35
CA ARG A 218 15.09 -12.21 -5.77
C ARG A 218 14.75 -11.24 -6.89
N LEU A 219 13.97 -11.69 -7.87
CA LEU A 219 13.56 -10.85 -8.99
C LEU A 219 12.64 -9.70 -8.53
N ARG A 220 11.65 -9.98 -7.67
CA ARG A 220 10.77 -8.94 -7.12
C ARG A 220 11.56 -7.94 -6.26
N ALA A 221 12.49 -8.41 -5.43
CA ALA A 221 13.39 -7.53 -4.67
C ALA A 221 14.24 -6.64 -5.57
N ALA A 222 14.85 -7.20 -6.61
CA ALA A 222 15.60 -6.45 -7.61
C ALA A 222 14.74 -5.38 -8.30
N LEU A 223 13.51 -5.74 -8.71
CA LEU A 223 12.57 -4.82 -9.36
C LEU A 223 12.13 -3.69 -8.42
N ARG A 224 12.04 -3.94 -7.10
CA ARG A 224 11.75 -2.91 -6.09
C ARG A 224 12.87 -1.90 -5.91
N GLU A 225 14.10 -2.14 -6.36
CA GLU A 225 15.20 -1.15 -6.30
C GLU A 225 15.24 -0.20 -7.52
N LEU A 226 14.52 -0.55 -8.58
CA LEU A 226 14.49 0.23 -9.80
C LEU A 226 13.67 1.50 -9.62
N ARG A 227 13.86 2.46 -10.52
CA ARG A 227 12.94 3.59 -10.66
C ARG A 227 11.53 3.07 -10.96
N LEU A 228 10.50 3.72 -10.43
CA LEU A 228 9.11 3.26 -10.56
C LEU A 228 8.70 2.91 -12.01
N PRO A 229 8.99 3.74 -13.05
CA PRO A 229 8.64 3.38 -14.43
C PRO A 229 9.31 2.10 -14.91
N GLU A 230 10.60 1.92 -14.57
CA GLU A 230 11.34 0.71 -14.89
C GLU A 230 10.81 -0.51 -14.13
N SER A 231 10.47 -0.36 -12.85
CA SER A 231 9.90 -1.43 -12.03
C SER A 231 8.58 -1.93 -12.61
N VAL A 232 7.62 -1.03 -12.90
CA VAL A 232 6.32 -1.38 -13.49
C VAL A 232 6.49 -2.03 -14.86
N LEU A 233 7.27 -1.43 -15.76
CA LEU A 233 7.45 -1.95 -17.12
C LEU A 233 8.16 -3.31 -17.15
N LEU A 234 9.16 -3.51 -16.30
CA LEU A 234 9.90 -4.77 -16.25
C LEU A 234 9.14 -5.86 -15.51
N THR A 235 8.36 -5.53 -14.48
CA THR A 235 7.41 -6.47 -13.85
C THR A 235 6.46 -7.01 -14.91
N ASN A 236 5.81 -6.14 -15.68
CA ASN A 236 4.91 -6.57 -16.77
C ASN A 236 5.64 -7.39 -17.86
N ALA A 237 6.86 -6.98 -18.24
CA ALA A 237 7.64 -7.68 -19.26
C ALA A 237 8.18 -9.06 -18.80
N LEU A 238 8.30 -9.27 -17.49
CA LEU A 238 8.77 -10.51 -16.86
C LEU A 238 7.65 -11.28 -16.15
N SER A 239 6.40 -10.90 -16.39
CA SER A 239 5.18 -11.48 -15.81
C SER A 239 5.15 -13.01 -15.85
N SER A 240 5.58 -13.63 -16.94
CA SER A 240 5.67 -15.10 -17.04
C SER A 240 6.63 -15.74 -16.02
N LEU A 241 7.74 -15.06 -15.67
CA LEU A 241 8.68 -15.53 -14.65
C LEU A 241 8.14 -15.27 -13.23
N LEU A 242 7.34 -14.22 -13.07
CA LEU A 242 6.74 -13.83 -11.81
C LEU A 242 5.45 -14.59 -11.50
N GLY A 243 4.88 -15.31 -12.49
CA GLY A 243 3.60 -16.00 -12.36
C GLY A 243 2.39 -15.05 -12.46
N GLU A 244 2.57 -13.88 -13.06
CA GLU A 244 1.56 -12.82 -13.17
C GLU A 244 0.99 -12.73 -14.60
N PRO A 245 -0.23 -12.22 -14.78
CA PRO A 245 -0.77 -11.94 -16.10
C PRO A 245 -0.05 -10.74 -16.73
N ARG A 246 0.27 -10.85 -18.02
CA ARG A 246 0.82 -9.73 -18.79
C ARG A 246 -0.31 -8.80 -19.24
N LEU A 247 -0.15 -7.52 -18.99
CA LEU A 247 -1.02 -6.46 -19.48
C LEU A 247 -0.49 -5.83 -20.76
N GLU A 248 -1.41 -5.38 -21.62
CA GLU A 248 -1.08 -4.53 -22.75
C GLU A 248 -0.66 -3.14 -22.27
N LEU A 249 0.25 -2.49 -23.00
CA LEU A 249 0.83 -1.21 -22.56
C LEU A 249 -0.18 -0.09 -22.29
N PRO A 250 -1.26 0.09 -23.07
CA PRO A 250 -2.27 1.10 -22.76
C PRO A 250 -2.98 0.82 -21.43
N ASP A 251 -3.25 -0.45 -21.14
CA ASP A 251 -3.91 -0.84 -19.88
C ASP A 251 -2.93 -0.70 -18.71
N LEU A 252 -1.67 -1.08 -18.90
CA LEU A 252 -0.60 -0.87 -17.91
C LEU A 252 -0.40 0.63 -17.60
N GLN A 253 -0.43 1.49 -18.62
CA GLN A 253 -0.30 2.93 -18.44
C GLN A 253 -1.51 3.53 -17.71
N ARG A 254 -2.74 3.11 -18.07
CA ARG A 254 -3.95 3.49 -17.34
C ARG A 254 -3.90 3.02 -15.89
N ASN A 255 -3.30 1.85 -15.68
CA ASN A 255 -3.19 1.23 -14.39
C ASN A 255 -2.11 1.84 -13.50
N HIS A 256 -1.09 2.50 -14.04
CA HIS A 256 0.02 3.06 -13.28
C HIS A 256 0.32 4.49 -13.75
N PRO A 257 -0.63 5.44 -13.54
CA PRO A 257 -0.46 6.81 -14.01
C PRO A 257 0.77 7.47 -13.37
N MET A 258 1.00 7.27 -12.07
CA MET A 258 2.18 7.79 -11.37
C MET A 258 3.52 7.36 -12.00
N ALA A 259 3.54 6.18 -12.62
CA ALA A 259 4.73 5.62 -13.23
C ALA A 259 4.87 5.99 -14.72
N LEU A 260 3.76 6.02 -15.46
CA LEU A 260 3.76 5.95 -16.93
C LEU A 260 2.99 7.08 -17.61
N GLU A 261 2.31 7.97 -16.88
CA GLU A 261 1.56 9.08 -17.46
C GLU A 261 2.44 9.93 -18.41
N GLY A 262 1.87 10.33 -19.54
CA GLY A 262 2.55 11.12 -20.57
C GLY A 262 3.63 10.36 -21.37
N MET A 263 3.94 9.10 -21.06
CA MET A 263 4.90 8.32 -21.84
C MET A 263 4.29 7.79 -23.14
N SER A 264 5.00 7.96 -24.25
CA SER A 264 4.61 7.32 -25.51
C SER A 264 4.93 5.82 -25.49
N ARG A 265 4.20 5.04 -26.29
CA ARG A 265 4.47 3.60 -26.48
C ARG A 265 5.93 3.32 -26.83
N GLN A 266 6.49 4.08 -27.77
CA GLN A 266 7.89 3.95 -28.17
C GLN A 266 8.85 4.19 -26.99
N ALA A 267 8.55 5.16 -26.11
CA ALA A 267 9.37 5.42 -24.93
C ALA A 267 9.30 4.25 -23.92
N MET A 268 8.12 3.69 -23.71
CA MET A 268 7.93 2.49 -22.86
C MET A 268 8.70 1.29 -23.41
N ASP A 269 8.57 0.98 -24.70
CA ASP A 269 9.28 -0.13 -25.37
C ASP A 269 10.80 0.03 -25.27
N GLN A 270 11.30 1.24 -25.47
CA GLN A 270 12.73 1.54 -25.31
C GLN A 270 13.21 1.33 -23.87
N ARG A 271 12.41 1.71 -22.86
CA ARG A 271 12.75 1.46 -21.44
C ARG A 271 12.78 -0.02 -21.13
N VAL A 272 11.78 -0.80 -21.57
CA VAL A 272 11.77 -2.26 -21.43
C VAL A 272 13.02 -2.88 -22.07
N SER A 273 13.34 -2.48 -23.30
CA SER A 273 14.53 -2.98 -24.03
C SER A 273 15.84 -2.66 -23.31
N ARG A 274 16.00 -1.44 -22.78
CA ARG A 274 17.19 -1.06 -22.00
C ARG A 274 17.25 -1.81 -20.67
N GLY A 275 16.12 -1.89 -19.96
CA GLY A 275 16.01 -2.56 -18.67
C GLY A 275 16.35 -4.04 -18.75
N ARG A 276 15.79 -4.78 -19.72
CA ARG A 276 16.13 -6.20 -19.94
C ARG A 276 17.60 -6.42 -20.23
N ARG A 277 18.22 -5.54 -21.03
CA ARG A 277 19.67 -5.59 -21.29
C ARG A 277 20.50 -5.28 -20.04
N ALA A 278 20.02 -4.39 -19.18
CA ALA A 278 20.69 -4.05 -17.92
C ALA A 278 20.60 -5.17 -16.89
N LEU A 279 19.46 -5.86 -16.78
CA LEU A 279 19.29 -7.00 -15.86
C LEU A 279 20.20 -8.19 -16.19
N GLY A 280 20.64 -8.32 -17.45
CA GLY A 280 21.67 -9.30 -17.85
C GLY A 280 23.11 -8.88 -17.52
N ARG A 281 23.31 -7.72 -16.86
CA ARG A 281 24.62 -7.19 -16.45
C ARG A 281 24.71 -7.13 -14.92
N ALA A 282 25.90 -6.79 -14.42
CA ALA A 282 26.13 -6.56 -13.00
C ALA A 282 25.15 -5.52 -12.41
N PRO A 283 24.76 -5.65 -11.12
CA PRO A 283 23.76 -4.78 -10.48
C PRO A 283 24.01 -3.27 -10.59
N ASP A 284 25.28 -2.84 -10.63
CA ASP A 284 25.64 -1.42 -10.76
C ASP A 284 25.19 -0.80 -12.09
N ALA A 285 24.91 -1.61 -13.11
CA ALA A 285 24.40 -1.17 -14.40
C ALA A 285 22.87 -1.06 -14.44
N TRP A 286 22.17 -1.42 -13.36
CA TRP A 286 20.71 -1.40 -13.32
C TRP A 286 20.17 0.03 -13.23
N PRO A 287 18.97 0.32 -13.78
CA PRO A 287 18.35 1.64 -13.70
C PRO A 287 17.73 1.89 -12.31
N ARG A 288 18.59 1.92 -11.28
CA ARG A 288 18.23 2.16 -9.89
C ARG A 288 17.74 3.60 -9.67
N ARG A 289 16.98 3.80 -8.60
CA ARG A 289 16.59 5.13 -8.13
C ARG A 289 17.82 6.01 -7.90
N ARG A 290 17.71 7.29 -8.28
CA ARG A 290 18.76 8.30 -8.10
C ARG A 290 18.58 9.08 -6.80
N SER A 291 17.37 9.07 -6.27
CA SER A 291 17.00 9.65 -4.98
C SER A 291 16.10 8.70 -4.20
N PRO A 292 16.12 8.75 -2.85
CA PRO A 292 15.27 7.90 -2.03
C PRO A 292 13.79 8.09 -2.35
N ALA A 293 13.05 6.98 -2.36
CA ALA A 293 11.60 6.97 -2.33
C ALA A 293 11.08 6.87 -0.88
N LEU A 294 9.77 7.02 -0.67
CA LEU A 294 9.15 6.81 0.65
C LEU A 294 9.47 5.42 1.21
N PHE A 295 9.46 4.39 0.36
CA PHE A 295 9.86 3.03 0.71
C PHE A 295 11.24 2.96 1.35
N ASP A 296 12.22 3.65 0.76
CA ASP A 296 13.61 3.63 1.22
C ASP A 296 13.78 4.33 2.58
N MET A 297 12.90 5.29 2.87
CA MET A 297 12.91 6.09 4.11
C MET A 297 12.12 5.43 5.25
N LEU A 298 11.01 4.76 4.91
CA LEU A 298 10.07 4.20 5.88
C LEU A 298 10.35 2.74 6.26
N ARG A 299 11.13 2.02 5.43
CA ARG A 299 11.51 0.65 5.77
C ARG A 299 12.32 0.62 7.07
N PRO A 300 12.12 -0.39 7.94
CA PRO A 300 12.94 -0.56 9.14
C PRO A 300 14.43 -0.63 8.77
N ALA A 301 15.29 0.00 9.57
CA ALA A 301 16.74 -0.22 9.46
C ALA A 301 17.03 -1.69 9.78
N THR A 302 17.56 -2.42 8.80
CA THR A 302 18.03 -3.81 8.96
C THR A 302 19.38 -3.89 9.64
#